data_AF-A0AA36JSG3-F1
#
_entry.id   AF-A0AA36JSG3-F1
#
_cell.length_a   1.000
_cell.length_b   1.000
_cell.length_c   1.000
_cell.angle_alpha   90.00
_cell.angle_beta   90.00
_cell.angle_gamma   90.00
#
_symmetry.space_group_name_H-M   'P 1'
#
loop_
_entity.id
_entity.type
_entity.pdbx_description
1 polymer ?
#
loop_
_entity_poly.entity_id
_entity_poly.type
_entity_poly.pdbx_seq_one_letter_code
_entity_poly.pdbx_strand_id
1 'polypeptide(L)'
;MDDFARPFPFSAVVGQEEIKLAILLNLVDPSIGGVMISGDRGTGKSTCVRGMVRLLPDIEVVKGDPYNSHPTDVSLMSDEATLEKLYAYSVRAEAEGLAASLFYCFHLLKFCRC
;
A
#
# COMPACT_ATOMS: atom_id res chain seq x y z
N MET A 1 -1.08 10.71 -25.81
CA MET A 1 -2.17 11.70 -25.96
C MET A 1 -3.21 11.26 -24.94
N ASP A 2 -2.99 11.62 -23.68
CA ASP A 2 -3.73 11.10 -22.52
C ASP A 2 -4.02 12.28 -21.59
N ASP A 3 -4.66 13.33 -22.12
CA ASP A 3 -4.90 14.56 -21.34
C ASP A 3 -6.28 14.63 -20.68
N PHE A 4 -7.28 13.92 -21.21
CA PHE A 4 -8.66 14.03 -20.70
C PHE A 4 -8.96 13.15 -19.47
N ALA A 5 -8.06 12.25 -19.10
CA ALA A 5 -8.19 11.39 -17.92
C ALA A 5 -7.40 11.90 -16.69
N ARG A 6 -6.65 13.00 -16.82
CA ARG A 6 -5.80 13.51 -15.76
C ARG A 6 -6.57 14.49 -14.86
N PRO A 7 -6.57 14.29 -13.53
CA PRO A 7 -7.18 15.25 -12.62
C PRO A 7 -6.62 16.66 -12.81
N PHE A 8 -7.51 17.65 -12.75
CA PHE A 8 -7.15 19.06 -12.87
C PHE A 8 -6.10 19.43 -11.79
N PRO A 9 -5.00 20.13 -12.14
CA PRO A 9 -3.93 20.38 -11.19
C PRO A 9 -4.37 21.27 -10.03
N PHE A 10 -4.00 20.88 -8.80
CA PHE A 10 -4.39 21.57 -7.56
C PHE A 10 -3.98 23.06 -7.54
N SER A 11 -2.78 23.38 -8.07
CA SER A 11 -2.27 24.75 -8.16
C SER A 11 -3.05 25.65 -9.12
N ALA A 12 -3.74 25.08 -10.11
CA ALA A 12 -4.51 25.86 -11.09
C ALA A 12 -5.91 26.22 -10.59
N VAL A 13 -6.34 25.69 -9.44
CA VAL A 13 -7.59 26.12 -8.81
C VAL A 13 -7.39 27.55 -8.30
N VAL A 14 -8.17 28.50 -8.79
CA VAL A 14 -8.09 29.89 -8.37
C VAL A 14 -8.98 30.12 -7.13
N GLY A 15 -8.49 30.88 -6.15
CA GLY A 15 -9.22 31.19 -4.91
C GLY A 15 -9.29 30.02 -3.93
N GLN A 16 -10.29 30.03 -3.04
CA GLN A 16 -10.58 28.98 -2.05
C GLN A 16 -9.38 28.61 -1.15
N GLU A 17 -8.72 29.64 -0.61
CA GLU A 17 -7.51 29.48 0.21
C GLU A 17 -7.76 28.65 1.47
N GLU A 18 -8.93 28.82 2.11
CA GLU A 18 -9.33 28.04 3.29
C GLU A 18 -9.41 26.53 3.00
N ILE A 19 -9.99 26.15 1.86
CA ILE A 19 -10.10 24.74 1.45
C ILE A 19 -8.71 24.17 1.17
N LYS A 20 -7.88 24.91 0.44
CA LYS A 20 -6.52 24.47 0.12
C LYS A 20 -5.70 24.29 1.39
N LEU A 21 -5.80 25.23 2.33
CA LEU A 21 -5.10 25.17 3.60
C LEU A 21 -5.56 23.97 4.43
N ALA A 22 -6.87 23.75 4.56
CA ALA A 22 -7.39 22.62 5.32
C ALA A 22 -6.92 21.27 4.75
N ILE A 23 -6.91 21.15 3.43
CA ILE A 23 -6.40 19.97 2.73
C ILE A 23 -4.89 19.79 2.99
N LEU A 24 -4.09 20.86 2.87
CA LEU A 24 -2.65 20.81 3.11
C LEU A 24 -2.31 20.48 4.57
N LEU A 25 -3.06 21.00 5.53
CA LEU A 25 -2.89 20.68 6.94
C LEU A 25 -3.15 19.19 7.21
N ASN A 26 -4.19 18.63 6.59
CA ASN A 26 -4.49 17.20 6.71
C ASN A 26 -3.39 16.30 6.12
N LEU A 27 -2.72 16.75 5.05
CA LEU A 27 -1.58 16.04 4.47
C LEU A 27 -0.34 16.07 5.38
N VAL A 28 -0.13 17.15 6.12
CA VAL A 28 1.02 17.28 7.04
C VAL A 28 0.79 16.46 8.31
N ASP A 29 -0.41 16.54 8.87
CA ASP A 29 -0.75 15.86 10.10
C ASP A 29 -2.12 15.15 9.97
N PRO A 30 -2.13 13.82 9.74
CA PRO A 30 -3.36 13.05 9.64
C PRO A 30 -4.08 12.91 10.99
N SER A 31 -3.46 13.27 12.12
CA SER A 31 -4.09 13.21 13.45
C SER A 31 -5.19 14.26 13.65
N ILE A 32 -5.19 15.31 12.83
CA ILE A 32 -6.24 16.34 12.79
C ILE A 32 -7.61 15.72 12.43
N GLY A 33 -7.62 14.54 11.79
CA GLY A 33 -8.82 13.79 11.47
C GLY A 33 -9.25 14.00 10.02
N GLY A 34 -10.54 14.28 9.78
CA GLY A 34 -11.10 14.47 8.44
C GLY A 34 -11.57 15.91 8.20
N VAL A 35 -11.42 16.40 6.97
CA VAL A 35 -11.87 17.75 6.57
C VAL A 35 -13.24 17.67 5.89
N MET A 36 -14.22 18.39 6.43
CA MET A 36 -15.56 18.52 5.83
C MET A 36 -15.63 19.82 5.01
N ILE A 37 -15.82 19.70 3.69
CA ILE A 37 -15.89 20.85 2.78
C ILE A 37 -17.33 21.00 2.26
N SER A 38 -18.04 21.99 2.79
CA SER A 38 -19.43 22.30 2.39
C SER A 38 -19.50 23.56 1.51
N GLY A 39 -20.49 23.61 0.62
CA GLY A 39 -20.82 24.82 -0.13
C GLY A 39 -21.62 24.51 -1.40
N ASP A 40 -21.86 25.53 -2.22
CA ASP A 40 -22.74 25.43 -3.39
C ASP A 40 -22.27 24.48 -4.49
N ARG A 41 -23.20 23.97 -5.29
CA ARG A 41 -22.85 23.13 -6.45
C ARG A 41 -22.09 23.98 -7.48
N GLY A 42 -21.12 23.38 -8.15
CA GLY A 42 -20.35 24.04 -9.20
C GLY A 42 -19.12 24.83 -8.74
N THR A 43 -18.83 24.91 -7.43
CA THR A 43 -17.63 25.62 -6.95
C THR A 43 -16.33 24.82 -7.03
N GLY A 44 -16.32 23.65 -7.68
CA GLY A 44 -15.08 22.87 -7.89
C GLY A 44 -14.50 22.16 -6.66
N LYS A 45 -15.22 22.06 -5.52
CA LYS A 45 -14.75 21.36 -4.30
C LYS A 45 -14.18 19.96 -4.56
N SER A 46 -14.93 19.13 -5.30
CA SER A 46 -14.50 17.77 -5.67
C SER A 46 -13.35 17.77 -6.67
N THR A 47 -13.21 18.84 -7.46
CA THR A 47 -12.10 19.01 -8.41
C THR A 47 -10.80 19.30 -7.66
N CYS A 48 -10.84 20.15 -6.63
CA CYS A 48 -9.68 20.43 -5.76
C CYS A 48 -9.17 19.15 -5.08
N VAL A 49 -10.07 18.37 -4.48
CA VAL A 49 -9.71 17.13 -3.78
C VAL A 49 -9.11 16.09 -4.74
N ARG A 50 -9.67 15.95 -5.95
CA ARG A 50 -9.13 15.02 -6.96
C ARG A 50 -7.79 15.49 -7.54
N GLY A 51 -7.60 16.81 -7.67
CA GLY A 51 -6.35 17.40 -8.13
C GLY A 51 -5.18 17.20 -7.16
N MET A 52 -5.48 17.03 -5.87
CA MET A 52 -4.48 16.77 -4.83
C MET A 52 -3.74 15.43 -5.02
N VAL A 53 -4.36 14.43 -5.65
CA VAL A 53 -3.76 13.08 -5.82
C VAL A 53 -2.36 13.14 -6.44
N ARG A 54 -2.07 14.15 -7.27
CA ARG A 54 -0.76 14.35 -7.91
C ARG A 54 0.34 14.88 -6.97
N LEU A 55 -0.02 15.33 -5.77
CA LEU A 55 0.91 15.80 -4.74
C LEU A 55 1.28 14.71 -3.74
N LEU A 56 0.49 13.64 -3.65
CA LEU A 56 0.76 12.53 -2.75
C LEU A 56 1.85 11.62 -3.33
N PRO A 57 2.71 11.04 -2.49
CA PRO A 57 3.67 10.04 -2.93
C PRO A 57 2.96 8.78 -3.42
N ASP A 58 3.57 8.08 -4.37
CA ASP A 58 3.08 6.79 -4.81
C ASP A 58 3.18 5.77 -3.67
N ILE A 59 2.12 4.97 -3.51
CA ILE A 59 2.02 3.94 -2.47
C ILE A 59 2.32 2.59 -3.12
N GLU A 60 3.19 1.79 -2.50
CA GLU A 60 3.44 0.41 -2.93
C GLU A 60 2.29 -0.50 -2.49
N VAL A 61 1.55 -1.04 -3.46
CA VAL A 61 0.38 -1.88 -3.23
C VAL A 61 0.50 -3.19 -4.00
N VAL A 62 -0.03 -4.28 -3.43
CA VAL A 62 -0.12 -5.57 -4.15
C VAL A 62 -1.08 -5.43 -5.33
N LYS A 63 -0.62 -5.81 -6.52
CA LYS A 63 -1.38 -5.66 -7.76
C LYS A 63 -2.62 -6.56 -7.75
N GLY A 64 -3.80 -5.95 -7.80
CA GLY A 64 -5.09 -6.66 -7.90
C GLY A 64 -5.84 -6.83 -6.58
N ASP A 65 -5.31 -6.32 -5.47
CA ASP A 65 -6.01 -6.30 -4.19
C ASP A 65 -6.98 -5.11 -4.11
N PRO A 66 -8.28 -5.33 -3.84
CA PRO A 66 -9.25 -4.25 -3.59
C PRO A 66 -8.91 -3.34 -2.41
N TYR A 67 -8.14 -3.84 -1.44
CA TYR A 67 -7.87 -3.16 -0.17
C TYR A 67 -6.53 -2.43 -0.11
N ASN A 68 -5.76 -2.39 -1.21
CA ASN A 68 -4.43 -1.76 -1.25
C ASN A 68 -3.47 -2.28 -0.17
N SER A 69 -3.47 -3.59 0.09
CA SER A 69 -2.61 -4.22 1.10
C SER A 69 -1.13 -3.96 0.81
N HIS A 70 -0.38 -3.72 1.87
CA HIS A 70 1.06 -3.48 1.78
C HIS A 70 1.81 -4.78 1.39
N PRO A 71 2.75 -4.75 0.42
CA PRO A 71 3.42 -5.94 -0.07
C PRO A 71 4.37 -6.59 0.94
N THR A 72 4.73 -5.91 2.03
CA THR A 72 5.76 -6.38 2.98
C THR A 72 5.29 -6.40 4.43
N ASP A 73 4.34 -5.55 4.81
CA ASP A 73 3.99 -5.34 6.22
C ASP A 73 2.68 -6.05 6.56
N VAL A 74 2.78 -7.10 7.37
CA VAL A 74 1.66 -7.98 7.74
C VAL A 74 0.58 -7.25 8.53
N SER A 75 0.92 -6.17 9.24
CA SER A 75 -0.07 -5.38 9.99
C SER A 75 -0.98 -4.50 9.10
N LEU A 76 -0.56 -4.28 7.85
CA LEU A 76 -1.24 -3.45 6.85
C LEU A 76 -1.77 -4.30 5.68
N MET A 77 -1.94 -5.60 5.91
CA MET A 77 -2.54 -6.53 4.95
C MET A 77 -3.96 -6.89 5.38
N SER A 78 -4.83 -7.17 4.41
CA SER A 78 -6.12 -7.80 4.70
C SER A 78 -5.93 -9.21 5.26
N ASP A 79 -6.93 -9.71 6.00
CA ASP A 79 -6.91 -11.09 6.53
C ASP A 79 -6.70 -12.12 5.41
N GLU A 80 -7.30 -11.87 4.24
CA GLU A 80 -7.20 -12.70 3.04
C GLU A 80 -5.76 -12.69 2.48
N ALA A 81 -5.15 -11.52 2.31
CA ALA A 81 -3.77 -11.39 1.82
C ALA A 81 -2.73 -11.96 2.81
N THR A 82 -3.04 -11.92 4.10
CA THR A 82 -2.19 -12.47 5.16
C THR A 82 -2.18 -14.00 5.13
N LEU A 83 -3.34 -14.63 4.93
CA LEU A 83 -3.46 -16.10 4.81
C LEU A 83 -2.74 -16.62 3.58
N GLU A 84 -2.85 -15.94 2.44
CA GLU A 84 -2.14 -16.31 1.21
C GLU A 84 -0.61 -16.28 1.41
N LYS A 85 -0.10 -15.23 2.07
CA LYS A 85 1.32 -15.13 2.40
C LYS A 85 1.78 -16.15 3.43
N LEU A 86 0.99 -16.41 4.48
CA LEU A 86 1.31 -17.43 5.48
C LEU A 86 1.38 -18.83 4.85
N TYR A 87 0.47 -19.15 3.93
CA TYR A 87 0.51 -20.38 3.16
C TYR A 87 1.74 -20.45 2.24
N ALA A 88 2.07 -19.35 1.56
CA ALA A 88 3.28 -19.27 0.75
C ALA A 88 4.57 -19.45 1.59
N TYR A 89 4.61 -18.92 2.81
CA TYR A 89 5.73 -19.12 3.74
C TYR A 89 5.81 -20.56 4.24
N SER A 90 4.69 -21.21 4.60
CA SER A 90 4.69 -22.61 5.05
C SER A 90 5.17 -23.57 3.94
N VAL A 91 4.77 -23.35 2.70
CA VAL A 91 5.22 -24.15 1.55
C VAL A 91 6.72 -23.94 1.26
N ARG A 92 7.22 -22.71 1.45
CA ARG A 92 8.66 -22.39 1.28
C ARG A 92 9.51 -22.96 2.41
N ALA A 93 9.01 -22.96 3.64
CA ALA A 93 9.65 -23.61 4.79
C ALA A 93 9.71 -25.13 4.64
N GLU A 94 8.70 -25.78 4.05
CA GLU A 94 8.75 -27.20 3.71
C GLU A 94 9.78 -27.51 2.61
N ALA A 95 9.93 -26.63 1.62
CA ALA A 95 10.93 -26.78 0.56
C ALA A 95 12.37 -26.63 1.08
N GLU A 96 12.61 -25.75 2.05
CA GLU A 96 13.93 -25.61 2.72
C GLU A 96 14.17 -26.71 3.77
N GLY A 97 13.11 -27.22 4.41
CA GLY A 97 13.18 -28.33 5.37
C GLY A 97 13.53 -29.69 4.75
N LEU A 98 13.18 -29.93 3.48
CA LEU A 98 13.56 -31.15 2.75
C LEU A 98 15.04 -31.18 2.33
N ALA A 99 15.73 -30.03 2.27
CA ALA A 99 17.18 -30.00 2.05
C ALA A 99 17.98 -30.33 3.33
N ALA A 100 17.41 -30.13 4.52
CA ALA A 100 18.08 -30.39 5.79
C ALA A 100 18.16 -31.90 6.14
N SER A 101 17.17 -32.71 5.75
CA SER A 101 17.16 -34.15 6.08
C SER A 101 18.16 -34.97 5.26
N LEU A 102 18.43 -34.58 4.01
CA LEU A 102 19.44 -35.24 3.16
C LEU A 102 20.88 -34.84 3.52
N PHE A 103 21.10 -33.71 4.17
CA PHE A 103 22.43 -33.34 4.69
C PHE A 103 22.78 -34.10 5.99
N TYR A 104 21.78 -34.36 6.85
CA TYR A 104 21.99 -35.11 8.09
C TYR A 104 22.26 -36.61 7.84
N CYS A 105 21.71 -37.19 6.78
CA CYS A 105 21.93 -38.59 6.44
C CYS A 105 23.32 -38.86 5.82
N PHE A 106 23.93 -37.88 5.14
CA PHE A 106 25.27 -38.05 4.57
C PHE A 106 26.41 -37.83 5.58
N HIS A 107 26.16 -37.12 6.69
CA HIS A 107 27.17 -36.89 7.73
C HIS A 107 27.26 -38.03 8.76
N LEU A 108 26.21 -38.85 8.92
CA LEU A 108 26.18 -39.97 9.88
C LEU A 108 26.69 -41.31 9.32
N LEU A 109 26.84 -41.47 7.99
CA LEU A 109 27.35 -42.71 7.38
C LEU A 109 28.89 -42.78 7.23
N LYS A 110 29.63 -41.75 7.67
CA LYS A 110 31.10 -41.78 7.69
C LYS A 110 31.73 -42.20 9.03
N PHE A 111 30.94 -42.52 10.06
CA PHE A 111 31.47 -42.79 11.41
C PHE A 111 31.19 -44.17 12.02
N CYS A 112 30.58 -45.11 11.29
CA CYS A 112 30.47 -46.50 11.77
C CYS A 112 30.95 -47.48 10.71
N ARG A 113 32.28 -47.49 10.53
CA ARG A 113 33.01 -48.63 9.99
C ARG A 113 34.07 -49.00 11.03
N CYS A 114 33.64 -49.76 12.04
CA CYS A 114 34.42 -50.62 12.93
C CYS A 114 33.45 -51.64 13.53
#